data_AF-A0A938BBN4-F1
#
_entry.id   AF-A0A938BBN4-F1
#
_cell.length_a   1.000
_cell.length_b   1.000
_cell.length_c   1.000
_cell.angle_alpha   90.00
_cell.angle_beta   90.00
_cell.angle_gamma   90.00
#
_symmetry.space_group_name_H-M   'P 1'
#
loop_
_entity.id
_entity.type
_entity.pdbx_description
1 polymer ?
#
loop_
_entity_poly.entity_id
_entity_poly.type
_entity_poly.pdbx_seq_one_letter_code
_entity_poly.pdbx_strand_id
1 'polypeptide(L)'
;MSDNLRITYHVSLYFILLISYDGTFLFQLFLLIKLFFLKEKFGKKSLVTPISHTMIKFDEVKLAQLCYDFNLSLVALFGSQATGKTRVGSDIDIAVLSDRKAISPEYEFEVFQAFLWFFHRADVDVIMLNHVSPLLGYKVATTGQVLYEARSNVWRDFRLLAIKKHADAKKFYELKKEYVRRTVRKILND
;
A
#
# COMPACT_ATOMS: atom_id res chain seq x y z
N MET A 1 -21.44 -29.32 33.70
CA MET A 1 -22.64 -29.52 32.83
C MET A 1 -23.64 -28.40 33.12
N SER A 2 -23.28 -27.14 32.80
CA SER A 2 -24.08 -25.95 33.12
C SER A 2 -24.01 -24.85 32.06
N ASP A 3 -23.11 -24.94 31.08
CA ASP A 3 -22.82 -23.82 30.18
C ASP A 3 -23.63 -23.84 28.88
N ASN A 4 -24.14 -25.01 28.48
CA ASN A 4 -24.98 -25.15 27.28
C ASN A 4 -26.43 -24.64 27.47
N LEU A 5 -26.91 -24.53 28.72
CA LEU A 5 -28.24 -23.99 28.98
C LEU A 5 -28.27 -22.46 28.81
N ARG A 6 -27.22 -21.74 29.25
CA ARG A 6 -27.17 -20.27 29.19
C ARG A 6 -27.09 -19.69 27.78
N ILE A 7 -26.39 -20.37 26.87
CA ILE A 7 -26.27 -19.94 25.47
C ILE A 7 -27.60 -20.10 24.75
N THR A 8 -28.34 -21.18 25.03
CA THR A 8 -29.63 -21.46 24.38
C THR A 8 -30.70 -20.43 24.74
N TYR A 9 -30.74 -19.96 26.00
CA TYR A 9 -31.67 -18.89 26.41
C TYR A 9 -31.30 -17.52 25.83
N HIS A 10 -30.01 -17.18 25.71
CA HIS A 10 -29.59 -15.90 25.13
C HIS A 10 -29.92 -15.79 23.63
N VAL A 11 -29.79 -16.89 22.89
CA VAL A 11 -30.13 -16.93 21.45
C VAL A 11 -31.66 -16.94 21.25
N SER A 12 -32.40 -17.62 22.13
CA SER A 12 -33.87 -17.65 22.08
C SER A 12 -34.50 -16.30 22.45
N LEU A 13 -33.96 -15.56 23.43
CA LEU A 13 -34.47 -14.24 23.82
C LEU A 13 -34.23 -13.18 22.73
N TYR A 14 -33.11 -13.27 22.02
CA TYR A 14 -32.80 -12.40 20.88
C TYR A 14 -33.74 -12.64 19.70
N PHE A 15 -34.12 -13.90 19.46
CA PHE A 15 -35.05 -14.27 18.39
C PHE A 15 -36.50 -13.86 18.71
N ILE A 16 -36.91 -13.89 19.98
CA ILE A 16 -38.24 -13.44 20.43
C ILE A 16 -38.35 -11.90 20.36
N LEU A 17 -37.27 -11.14 20.61
CA LEU A 17 -37.29 -9.69 20.48
C LEU A 17 -37.37 -9.19 19.01
N LEU A 18 -36.99 -10.05 18.06
CA LEU A 18 -36.93 -9.76 16.62
C LEU A 18 -38.30 -9.77 15.92
N ILE A 19 -39.34 -10.34 16.55
CA ILE A 19 -40.68 -10.53 15.94
C ILE A 19 -41.66 -9.41 16.34
N SER A 20 -41.26 -8.40 17.11
CA SER A 20 -42.20 -7.40 17.66
C SER A 20 -41.89 -5.92 17.42
N TYR A 21 -40.93 -5.55 16.59
CA TYR A 21 -40.59 -4.13 16.42
C TYR A 21 -40.30 -3.71 14.97
N ASP A 22 -40.80 -2.53 14.63
CA ASP A 22 -40.70 -1.86 13.33
C ASP A 22 -39.29 -1.94 12.73
N GLY A 23 -39.22 -2.17 11.42
CA GLY A 23 -37.98 -2.43 10.66
C GLY A 23 -36.90 -1.34 10.74
N THR A 24 -37.22 -0.16 11.29
CA THR A 24 -36.26 0.90 11.58
C THR A 24 -35.24 0.49 12.65
N PHE A 25 -35.65 -0.30 13.65
CA PHE A 25 -34.74 -0.77 14.71
C PHE A 25 -33.72 -1.77 14.17
N LEU A 26 -34.14 -2.65 13.25
CA LEU A 26 -33.24 -3.60 12.59
C LEU A 26 -32.22 -2.89 11.68
N PHE A 27 -32.64 -1.82 11.01
CA PHE A 27 -31.71 -0.98 10.24
C PHE A 27 -30.70 -0.26 11.16
N GLN A 28 -31.17 0.30 12.28
CA GLN A 28 -30.32 0.97 13.27
C GLN A 28 -29.32 -0.01 13.91
N LEU A 29 -29.77 -1.23 14.23
CA LEU A 29 -28.95 -2.30 14.79
C LEU A 29 -27.94 -2.83 13.78
N PHE A 30 -28.34 -3.00 12.51
CA PHE A 30 -27.43 -3.33 11.42
C PHE A 30 -26.36 -2.25 11.24
N LEU A 31 -26.74 -0.97 11.28
CA LEU A 31 -25.81 0.16 11.20
C LEU A 31 -24.86 0.19 12.41
N LEU A 32 -25.35 -0.08 13.61
CA LEU A 32 -24.56 -0.19 14.84
C LEU A 32 -23.57 -1.35 14.78
N ILE A 33 -23.98 -2.52 14.27
CA ILE A 33 -23.10 -3.67 14.06
C ILE A 33 -22.05 -3.33 13.00
N LYS A 34 -22.44 -2.66 11.90
CA LYS A 34 -21.51 -2.20 10.86
C LYS A 34 -20.50 -1.20 11.42
N LEU A 35 -20.93 -0.25 12.25
CA LEU A 35 -20.09 0.72 12.96
C LEU A 35 -19.20 0.06 14.01
N PHE A 36 -19.68 -0.96 14.70
CA PHE A 36 -18.89 -1.75 15.66
C PHE A 36 -17.81 -2.57 14.94
N PHE A 37 -18.14 -3.23 13.83
CA PHE A 37 -17.16 -3.92 12.98
C PHE A 37 -16.17 -2.95 12.33
N LEU A 38 -16.60 -1.76 11.91
CA LEU A 38 -15.70 -0.68 11.49
C LEU A 38 -14.75 -0.33 12.64
N LYS A 39 -15.28 -0.10 13.85
CA LYS A 39 -14.49 0.26 15.04
C LYS A 39 -13.51 -0.83 15.46
N GLU A 40 -13.85 -2.11 15.34
CA GLU A 40 -12.91 -3.23 15.54
C GLU A 40 -11.86 -3.33 14.43
N LYS A 41 -12.23 -3.11 13.16
CA LYS A 41 -11.29 -3.12 12.03
C LYS A 41 -10.30 -1.93 12.07
N PHE A 42 -10.68 -0.85 12.75
CA PHE A 42 -9.83 0.29 13.10
C PHE A 42 -9.20 0.18 14.50
N GLY A 43 -9.54 -0.85 15.28
CA GLY A 43 -9.04 -1.09 16.63
C GLY A 43 -7.59 -1.59 16.62
N LYS A 44 -6.68 -0.75 17.10
CA LYS A 44 -5.21 -0.93 17.12
C LYS A 44 -4.50 -0.88 15.76
N LYS A 45 -5.01 -0.12 14.78
CA LYS A 45 -4.11 0.43 13.76
C LYS A 45 -3.30 1.54 14.42
N SER A 46 -2.03 1.24 14.69
CA SER A 46 -1.01 2.25 14.95
C SER A 46 -1.08 3.24 13.80
N LEU A 47 -1.72 4.41 14.02
CA LEU A 47 -1.57 5.57 13.17
C LEU A 47 -0.10 5.96 13.27
N VAL A 48 0.74 5.38 12.41
CA VAL A 48 2.13 5.81 12.30
C VAL A 48 2.06 7.22 11.73
N THR A 49 2.48 8.17 12.55
CA THR A 49 2.54 9.61 12.27
C THR A 49 3.19 9.90 10.92
N PRO A 50 2.66 10.84 10.11
CA PRO A 50 3.32 11.27 8.89
C PRO A 50 4.69 11.85 9.25
N ILE A 51 5.76 11.30 8.67
CA ILE A 51 7.09 11.90 8.74
C ILE A 51 7.03 13.15 7.87
N SER A 52 6.88 14.30 8.53
CA SER A 52 6.86 15.63 7.94
C SER A 52 8.13 15.84 7.12
N HIS A 53 8.08 15.78 5.80
CA HIS A 53 8.92 16.50 4.81
C HIS A 53 8.52 16.13 3.38
N THR A 54 7.26 15.76 3.10
CA THR A 54 6.86 15.38 1.73
C THR A 54 6.56 16.64 0.92
N MET A 55 7.26 16.84 -0.20
CA MET A 55 7.09 18.02 -1.06
C MET A 55 5.77 18.02 -1.85
N ILE A 56 5.08 16.88 -1.90
CA ILE A 56 3.77 16.72 -2.54
C ILE A 56 2.68 16.88 -1.50
N LYS A 57 1.76 17.83 -1.72
CA LYS A 57 0.53 17.95 -0.95
C LYS A 57 -0.50 16.97 -1.48
N PHE A 58 -1.09 16.16 -0.61
CA PHE A 58 -2.17 15.24 -0.94
C PHE A 58 -3.14 15.11 0.24
N ASP A 59 -4.33 14.57 -0.01
CA ASP A 59 -5.33 14.30 1.02
C ASP A 59 -5.05 12.94 1.68
N GLU A 60 -4.52 12.97 2.90
CA GLU A 60 -4.12 11.78 3.65
C GLU A 60 -5.30 10.83 3.92
N VAL A 61 -6.50 11.36 4.17
CA VAL A 61 -7.69 10.56 4.47
C VAL A 61 -8.15 9.83 3.21
N LYS A 62 -8.18 10.52 2.06
CA LYS A 62 -8.49 9.88 0.78
C LYS A 62 -7.44 8.86 0.38
N LEU A 63 -6.15 9.12 0.64
CA LEU A 63 -5.09 8.16 0.38
C LEU A 63 -5.28 6.89 1.21
N ALA A 64 -5.56 7.03 2.52
CA ALA A 64 -5.80 5.91 3.40
C ALA A 64 -7.02 5.08 2.96
N GLN A 65 -8.09 5.74 2.51
CA GLN A 65 -9.28 5.07 1.97
C GLN A 65 -8.95 4.29 0.70
N LEU A 66 -8.25 4.90 -0.26
CA LEU A 66 -7.79 4.23 -1.49
C LEU A 66 -6.93 3.01 -1.15
N CYS A 67 -5.98 3.16 -0.22
CA CYS A 67 -5.13 2.05 0.21
C CYS A 67 -5.94 0.92 0.84
N TYR A 68 -6.97 1.25 1.62
CA TYR A 68 -7.87 0.26 2.19
C TYR A 68 -8.68 -0.49 1.13
N ASP A 69 -9.25 0.22 0.15
CA ASP A 69 -10.08 -0.36 -0.92
C ASP A 69 -9.27 -1.32 -1.80
N PHE A 70 -8.02 -0.96 -2.09
CA PHE A 70 -7.12 -1.78 -2.88
C PHE A 70 -6.32 -2.81 -2.06
N ASN A 71 -6.45 -2.86 -0.73
CA ASN A 71 -5.68 -3.72 0.17
C ASN A 71 -4.15 -3.49 0.08
N LEU A 72 -3.74 -2.21 0.03
CA LEU A 72 -2.36 -1.76 0.03
C LEU A 72 -1.85 -1.59 1.47
N SER A 73 -0.63 -2.07 1.72
CA SER A 73 0.03 -1.99 3.02
C SER A 73 1.11 -0.93 3.11
N LEU A 74 1.60 -0.44 1.97
CA LEU A 74 2.60 0.62 1.86
C LEU A 74 2.36 1.44 0.60
N VAL A 75 2.50 2.76 0.74
CA VAL A 75 2.68 3.69 -0.39
C VAL A 75 3.90 4.54 -0.08
N ALA A 76 4.82 4.65 -1.04
CA ALA A 76 6.00 5.48 -0.95
C ALA A 76 6.20 6.29 -2.23
N LEU A 77 6.51 7.58 -2.09
CA LEU A 77 7.05 8.39 -3.17
C LEU A 77 8.52 8.03 -3.33
N PHE A 78 9.02 7.92 -4.55
CA PHE A 78 10.46 7.73 -4.79
C PHE A 78 10.93 8.57 -5.97
N GLY A 79 12.18 8.34 -6.40
CA GLY A 79 12.70 8.98 -7.60
C GLY A 79 13.00 10.47 -7.43
N SER A 80 12.87 11.22 -8.52
CA SER A 80 13.36 12.61 -8.59
C SER A 80 12.66 13.52 -7.56
N GLN A 81 11.36 13.30 -7.34
CA GLN A 81 10.54 14.04 -6.39
C GLN A 81 10.92 13.80 -4.92
N ALA A 82 11.39 12.60 -4.58
CA ALA A 82 11.79 12.28 -3.20
C ALA A 82 13.16 12.88 -2.81
N THR A 83 13.96 13.31 -3.79
CA THR A 83 15.35 13.79 -3.56
C THR A 83 15.50 15.30 -3.50
N GLY A 84 14.42 16.08 -3.58
CA GLY A 84 14.45 17.54 -3.44
C GLY A 84 15.06 18.31 -4.62
N LYS A 85 15.35 17.64 -5.75
CA LYS A 85 15.96 18.25 -6.95
C LYS A 85 14.93 18.76 -7.98
N THR A 86 13.69 19.01 -7.55
CA THR A 86 12.60 19.12 -8.51
C THR A 86 12.37 20.54 -9.03
N ARG A 87 12.34 20.66 -10.37
CA ARG A 87 11.67 21.74 -11.09
C ARG A 87 10.15 21.54 -11.02
N VAL A 88 9.38 22.62 -11.15
CA VAL A 88 7.93 22.55 -11.35
C VAL A 88 7.65 21.65 -12.58
N GLY A 89 6.92 20.54 -12.38
CA GLY A 89 6.48 19.65 -13.46
C GLY A 89 7.22 18.31 -13.61
N SER A 90 7.95 17.80 -12.63
CA SER A 90 8.48 16.43 -12.75
C SER A 90 7.42 15.37 -12.44
N ASP A 91 7.55 14.23 -13.12
CA ASP A 91 6.79 13.00 -12.94
C ASP A 91 6.73 12.57 -11.46
N ILE A 92 5.60 11.99 -11.04
CA ILE A 92 5.40 11.46 -9.69
C ILE A 92 5.64 9.94 -9.73
N ASP A 93 6.73 9.49 -9.12
CA ASP A 93 7.04 8.07 -9.00
C ASP A 93 6.47 7.49 -7.69
N ILE A 94 5.45 6.63 -7.77
CA ILE A 94 4.79 5.99 -6.62
C ILE A 94 5.09 4.51 -6.58
N ALA A 95 5.57 4.02 -5.44
CA ALA A 95 5.75 2.62 -5.16
C ALA A 95 4.69 2.14 -4.18
N VAL A 96 4.03 1.03 -4.50
CA VAL A 96 2.96 0.46 -3.67
C VAL A 96 3.23 -1.00 -3.33
N LEU A 97 2.89 -1.40 -2.12
CA LEU A 97 2.89 -2.81 -1.70
C LEU A 97 1.46 -3.24 -1.41
N SER A 98 1.03 -4.34 -2.00
CA SER A 98 -0.26 -4.95 -1.74
C SER A 98 -0.13 -6.17 -0.83
N ASP A 99 -1.07 -6.35 0.08
CA ASP A 99 -1.18 -7.57 0.90
C ASP A 99 -2.02 -8.67 0.20
N ARG A 100 -2.43 -8.47 -1.05
CA ARG A 100 -3.11 -9.52 -1.84
C ARG A 100 -2.17 -10.71 -2.05
N LYS A 101 -2.72 -11.93 -1.98
CA LYS A 101 -1.97 -13.17 -2.19
C LYS A 101 -1.35 -13.28 -3.59
N ALA A 102 -2.05 -12.74 -4.59
CA ALA A 102 -1.60 -12.71 -5.97
C ALA A 102 -1.91 -11.32 -6.57
N ILE A 103 -1.03 -10.85 -7.43
CA ILE A 103 -1.16 -9.59 -8.16
C ILE A 103 -1.40 -9.98 -9.62
N SER A 104 -2.63 -9.76 -10.10
CA SER A 104 -2.94 -9.93 -11.53
C SER A 104 -2.63 -8.64 -12.29
N PRO A 105 -2.36 -8.72 -13.61
CA PRO A 105 -2.15 -7.53 -14.43
C PRO A 105 -3.34 -6.56 -14.38
N GLU A 106 -4.57 -7.07 -14.31
CA GLU A 106 -5.79 -6.26 -14.24
C GLU A 106 -5.82 -5.46 -12.93
N TYR A 107 -5.52 -6.11 -11.80
CA TYR A 107 -5.46 -5.43 -10.51
C TYR A 107 -4.35 -4.38 -10.47
N GLU A 108 -3.18 -4.67 -11.04
CA GLU A 108 -2.09 -3.70 -11.13
C GLU A 108 -2.50 -2.47 -11.97
N PHE A 109 -3.21 -2.71 -13.08
CA PHE A 109 -3.77 -1.64 -13.91
C PHE A 109 -4.87 -0.82 -13.20
N GLU A 110 -5.73 -1.46 -12.41
CA GLU A 110 -6.73 -0.75 -11.58
C GLU A 110 -6.07 0.13 -10.51
N VAL A 111 -5.02 -0.39 -9.84
CA VAL A 111 -4.24 0.41 -8.87
C VAL A 111 -3.59 1.60 -9.55
N PHE A 112 -2.96 1.39 -10.71
CA PHE A 112 -2.35 2.45 -11.51
C PHE A 112 -3.37 3.56 -11.82
N GLN A 113 -4.54 3.21 -12.37
CA GLN A 113 -5.59 4.19 -12.66
C GLN A 113 -6.09 4.93 -11.41
N ALA A 114 -6.25 4.22 -10.29
CA ALA A 114 -6.69 4.82 -9.03
C ALA A 114 -5.73 5.93 -8.57
N PHE A 115 -4.41 5.73 -8.71
CA PHE A 115 -3.42 6.74 -8.37
C PHE A 115 -3.37 7.91 -9.36
N LEU A 116 -3.58 7.67 -10.67
CA LEU A 116 -3.72 8.76 -11.65
C LEU A 116 -4.88 9.69 -11.28
N TRP A 117 -6.05 9.11 -10.96
CA TRP A 117 -7.21 9.88 -10.52
C TRP A 117 -7.00 10.55 -9.16
N PHE A 118 -6.35 9.89 -8.22
CA PHE A 118 -6.05 10.46 -6.91
C PHE A 118 -5.19 11.72 -7.02
N PHE A 119 -4.11 11.67 -7.81
CA PHE A 119 -3.21 12.82 -8.00
C PHE A 119 -3.69 13.83 -9.06
N HIS A 120 -4.76 13.52 -9.80
CA HIS A 120 -5.29 14.34 -10.89
C HIS A 120 -4.20 14.67 -11.94
N ARG A 121 -3.34 13.68 -12.22
CA ARG A 121 -2.14 13.82 -13.05
C ARG A 121 -1.94 12.58 -13.91
N ALA A 122 -1.56 12.78 -15.17
CA ALA A 122 -1.33 11.71 -16.14
C ALA A 122 0.12 11.17 -16.10
N ASP A 123 1.03 11.91 -15.49
CA ASP A 123 2.47 11.63 -15.36
C ASP A 123 2.82 11.04 -13.98
N VAL A 124 1.93 10.17 -13.48
CA VAL A 124 2.20 9.33 -12.31
C VAL A 124 2.67 7.98 -12.81
N ASP A 125 3.86 7.56 -12.40
CA ASP A 125 4.35 6.19 -12.60
C ASP A 125 4.09 5.40 -11.32
N VAL A 126 3.41 4.25 -11.43
CA VAL A 126 3.08 3.41 -10.28
C VAL A 126 3.72 2.04 -10.46
N ILE A 127 4.53 1.65 -9.48
CA ILE A 127 5.20 0.34 -9.49
C ILE A 127 4.73 -0.55 -8.33
N MET A 128 4.59 -1.84 -8.61
CA MET A 128 4.20 -2.83 -7.61
C MET A 128 5.42 -3.46 -6.92
N LEU A 129 5.58 -3.17 -5.63
CA LEU A 129 6.70 -3.64 -4.81
C LEU A 129 6.70 -5.17 -4.60
N ASN A 130 5.55 -5.82 -4.77
CA ASN A 130 5.40 -7.27 -4.63
C ASN A 130 6.36 -8.06 -5.54
N HIS A 131 6.65 -7.56 -6.74
CA HIS A 131 7.47 -8.25 -7.73
C HIS A 131 8.52 -7.33 -8.40
N VAL A 132 8.84 -6.21 -7.76
CA VAL A 132 9.83 -5.24 -8.25
C VAL A 132 11.22 -5.87 -8.42
N SER A 133 11.94 -5.48 -9.47
CA SER A 133 13.33 -5.91 -9.67
C SER A 133 14.22 -5.48 -8.50
N PRO A 134 15.28 -6.24 -8.14
CA PRO A 134 16.15 -5.89 -7.01
C PRO A 134 16.78 -4.51 -7.12
N LEU A 135 17.17 -4.09 -8.33
CA LEU A 135 17.71 -2.75 -8.59
C LEU A 135 16.71 -1.64 -8.29
N LEU A 136 15.48 -1.76 -8.79
CA LEU A 136 14.45 -0.75 -8.59
C LEU A 136 13.95 -0.75 -7.14
N GLY A 137 13.78 -1.93 -6.53
CA GLY A 137 13.47 -2.05 -5.11
C GLY A 137 14.53 -1.38 -4.22
N TYR A 138 15.82 -1.52 -4.54
CA TYR A 138 16.89 -0.81 -3.84
C TYR A 138 16.82 0.70 -4.00
N LYS A 139 16.49 1.21 -5.20
CA LYS A 139 16.26 2.64 -5.43
C LYS A 139 15.12 3.15 -4.56
N VAL A 140 13.98 2.46 -4.53
CA VAL A 140 12.85 2.82 -3.65
C VAL A 140 13.29 2.80 -2.19
N ALA A 141 13.96 1.73 -1.74
CA ALA A 141 14.39 1.58 -0.36
C ALA A 141 15.42 2.63 0.10
N THR A 142 16.19 3.22 -0.81
CA THR A 142 17.25 4.19 -0.45
C THR A 142 16.79 5.64 -0.60
N THR A 143 15.90 5.91 -1.55
CA THR A 143 15.46 7.29 -1.88
C THR A 143 14.02 7.56 -1.51
N GLY A 144 13.23 6.54 -1.19
CA GLY A 144 11.81 6.66 -1.02
C GLY A 144 11.40 7.34 0.29
N GLN A 145 10.27 8.03 0.21
CA GLN A 145 9.57 8.69 1.30
C GLN A 145 8.20 8.03 1.48
N VAL A 146 7.93 7.57 2.70
CA VAL A 146 6.66 6.90 3.03
C VAL A 146 5.53 7.92 3.00
N LEU A 147 4.47 7.59 2.26
CA LEU A 147 3.21 8.34 2.24
C LEU A 147 2.13 7.65 3.09
N TYR A 148 2.16 6.31 3.16
CA TYR A 148 1.19 5.53 3.91
C TYR A 148 1.79 4.18 4.36
N GLU A 149 1.49 3.77 5.59
CA GLU A 149 1.74 2.42 6.12
C GLU A 149 0.47 1.89 6.80
N ALA A 150 0.01 0.70 6.42
CA ALA A 150 -1.19 0.11 7.02
C ALA A 150 -0.95 -0.44 8.44
N ARG A 151 0.31 -0.78 8.77
CA ARG A 151 0.78 -1.27 10.06
C ARG A 151 2.21 -0.79 10.29
N SER A 152 2.66 -0.77 11.54
CA SER A 152 4.02 -0.36 11.84
C SER A 152 5.05 -1.27 11.17
N ASN A 153 6.14 -0.66 10.69
CA ASN A 153 7.33 -1.31 10.17
C ASN A 153 7.23 -1.96 8.77
N VAL A 154 6.13 -1.81 8.03
CA VAL A 154 6.05 -2.35 6.66
C VAL A 154 7.17 -1.78 5.79
N TRP A 155 7.42 -0.47 5.90
CA TRP A 155 8.50 0.20 5.21
C TRP A 155 9.87 -0.34 5.59
N ARG A 156 10.12 -0.49 6.90
CA ARG A 156 11.39 -1.01 7.41
C ARG A 156 11.66 -2.41 6.86
N ASP A 157 10.67 -3.29 6.92
CA ASP A 157 10.81 -4.68 6.51
C ASP A 157 11.01 -4.78 4.99
N PHE A 158 10.29 -3.98 4.21
CA PHE A 158 10.51 -3.82 2.78
C PHE A 158 11.95 -3.35 2.48
N ARG A 159 12.43 -2.30 3.16
CA ARG A 159 13.78 -1.75 2.94
C ARG A 159 14.85 -2.79 3.18
N LEU A 160 14.77 -3.50 4.30
CA LEU A 160 15.74 -4.55 4.66
C LEU A 160 15.78 -5.63 3.59
N LEU A 161 14.62 -6.11 3.15
CA LEU A 161 14.54 -7.13 2.10
C LEU A 161 15.08 -6.64 0.75
N ALA A 162 14.73 -5.42 0.35
CA ALA A 162 15.18 -4.83 -0.90
C ALA A 162 16.71 -4.63 -0.94
N ILE A 163 17.29 -4.15 0.16
CA ILE A 163 18.75 -4.00 0.28
C ILE A 163 19.45 -5.35 0.20
N LYS A 164 18.93 -6.37 0.89
CA LYS A 164 19.46 -7.73 0.82
C LYS A 164 19.42 -8.29 -0.60
N LYS A 165 18.25 -8.27 -1.24
CA LYS A 165 18.06 -8.75 -2.62
C LYS A 165 19.00 -8.05 -3.61
N HIS A 166 19.21 -6.76 -3.44
CA HIS A 166 20.15 -6.01 -4.27
C HIS A 166 21.61 -6.39 -4.01
N ALA A 167 22.01 -6.58 -2.75
CA ALA A 167 23.36 -7.04 -2.41
C ALA A 167 23.66 -8.39 -3.08
N ASP A 168 22.72 -9.34 -3.03
CA ASP A 168 22.83 -10.64 -3.67
C ASP A 168 22.95 -10.51 -5.21
N ALA A 169 22.20 -9.59 -5.81
CA ALA A 169 22.19 -9.36 -7.26
C ALA A 169 23.35 -8.46 -7.76
N LYS A 170 24.06 -7.75 -6.87
CA LYS A 170 25.02 -6.68 -7.22
C LYS A 170 26.09 -7.14 -8.21
N LYS A 171 26.64 -8.34 -8.02
CA LYS A 171 27.67 -8.90 -8.90
C LYS A 171 27.19 -9.01 -10.36
N PHE A 172 25.95 -9.41 -10.58
CA PHE A 172 25.38 -9.53 -11.92
C PHE A 172 25.18 -8.17 -12.58
N TYR A 173 24.79 -7.14 -11.80
CA TYR A 173 24.67 -5.78 -12.32
C TYR A 173 26.02 -5.20 -12.77
N GLU A 174 27.09 -5.44 -12.01
CA GLU A 174 28.44 -4.98 -12.42
C GLU A 174 28.93 -5.69 -13.69
N LEU A 175 28.72 -7.00 -13.80
CA LEU A 175 29.05 -7.75 -15.02
C LEU A 175 28.28 -7.25 -16.23
N LYS A 176 26.96 -7.02 -16.09
CA LYS A 176 26.12 -6.47 -17.15
C LYS A 176 26.58 -5.08 -17.57
N LYS A 177 26.93 -4.22 -16.61
CA LYS A 177 27.42 -2.86 -16.85
C LYS A 177 28.72 -2.87 -17.66
N GLU A 178 29.64 -3.77 -17.31
CA GLU A 178 30.90 -3.91 -18.04
C GLU A 178 30.69 -4.43 -19.47
N TYR A 179 29.82 -5.43 -19.64
CA TYR A 179 29.44 -5.92 -20.98
C TYR A 179 28.88 -4.79 -21.86
N VAL A 180 27.90 -4.04 -21.36
CA VAL A 180 27.30 -2.92 -22.10
C VAL A 180 28.34 -1.87 -22.47
N ARG A 181 29.22 -1.49 -21.54
CA ARG A 181 30.31 -0.53 -21.82
C ARG A 181 31.23 -0.99 -22.93
N ARG A 182 31.62 -2.27 -22.93
CA ARG A 182 32.48 -2.83 -23.99
C ARG A 182 31.79 -2.80 -25.35
N THR A 183 30.52 -3.19 -25.41
CA THR A 183 29.74 -3.18 -26.66
C THR A 183 29.58 -1.76 -27.20
N VAL A 184 29.21 -0.80 -26.35
CA VAL A 184 29.09 0.61 -26.77
C VAL A 184 30.43 1.15 -27.27
N ARG A 185 31.55 0.85 -26.60
CA ARG A 185 32.88 1.28 -27.05
C ARG A 185 33.24 0.72 -28.42
N LYS A 186 32.89 -0.54 -28.72
CA LYS A 186 33.12 -1.12 -30.04
C LYS A 186 32.34 -0.36 -31.11
N ILE A 187 31.04 -0.16 -30.90
CA ILE A 187 30.17 0.56 -31.85
C ILE A 187 30.63 1.99 -32.11
N LEU A 188 31.19 2.67 -31.10
CA LEU A 188 31.67 4.06 -31.26
C LEU A 188 33.07 4.18 -31.90
N ASN A 189 33.83 3.08 -31.92
CA ASN A 189 35.19 3.04 -32.48
C ASN A 189 35.24 2.41 -33.88
N ASP A 190 34.12 1.86 -34.37
CA ASP A 190 33.89 1.41 -35.73
C ASP A 190 33.27 2.54 -36.57
#